data_AF-A0A7C9GF95-F1
#
_entry.id   AF-A0A7C9GF95-F1
#
_cell.length_a   1.000
_cell.length_b   1.000
_cell.length_c   1.000
_cell.angle_alpha   90.00
_cell.angle_beta   90.00
_cell.angle_gamma   90.00
#
_symmetry.space_group_name_H-M   'P 1'
#
loop_
_entity.id
_entity.type
_entity.pdbx_description
1 polymer ?
#
loop_
_entity_poly.entity_id
_entity_poly.type
_entity_poly.pdbx_seq_one_letter_code
_entity_poly.pdbx_strand_id
1 'polypeptide(L)'
;MTSDTRRIAGTGVEAGTESHLWGAAEVRARLKEAAAVLRALALGLRDRPAGLMAHWPDVVRQGFEAYGYDSVRLRPPTPSPAAVSRADAAVLWLLWLEDAPRRIAWARASGIPWRRLEDLDGRSHTTLRRVEGEALAAICRRLNASLAPEAAIAAAFAQGVQARRESPDRVTTKDRLTKFRK
;
A
#
# COMPACT_ATOMS: atom_id res chain seq x y z
N MET A 1 14.28 -30.92 4.08
CA MET A 1 13.87 -30.67 2.67
C MET A 1 12.62 -29.80 2.73
N THR A 2 12.62 -28.49 2.53
CA THR A 2 13.63 -27.54 2.08
C THR A 2 13.19 -26.19 2.64
N SER A 3 14.10 -25.54 3.36
CA SER A 3 13.99 -24.22 3.95
C SER A 3 13.80 -23.15 2.87
N ASP A 4 13.05 -22.08 3.11
CA ASP A 4 13.49 -20.77 2.61
C ASP A 4 12.95 -19.62 3.47
N THR A 5 13.80 -19.23 4.41
CA THR A 5 13.74 -18.01 5.20
C THR A 5 14.21 -16.85 4.31
N ARG A 6 13.30 -16.02 3.79
CA ARG A 6 13.64 -14.67 3.29
C ARG A 6 13.11 -13.63 4.26
N ARG A 7 13.90 -13.28 5.27
CA ARG A 7 15.01 -12.30 5.26
C ARG A 7 14.47 -10.86 5.12
N ILE A 8 14.20 -10.31 6.30
CA ILE A 8 14.16 -8.89 6.65
C ILE A 8 15.60 -8.38 6.74
N ALA A 9 16.00 -7.46 5.87
CA ALA A 9 17.02 -6.42 6.08
C ALA A 9 17.07 -5.54 4.82
N GLY A 10 16.86 -4.23 4.99
CA GLY A 10 16.94 -3.27 3.91
C GLY A 10 18.38 -2.94 3.54
N THR A 11 18.63 -2.82 2.24
CA THR A 11 19.71 -2.03 1.62
C THR A 11 19.38 -1.87 0.16
N GLY A 12 19.55 -0.66 -0.37
CA GLY A 12 19.85 -0.48 -1.78
C GLY A 12 18.63 -0.40 -2.70
N VAL A 13 18.39 0.82 -3.15
CA VAL A 13 17.89 1.16 -4.48
C VAL A 13 18.50 0.22 -5.53
N GLU A 14 17.81 -0.86 -5.88
CA GLU A 14 18.00 -1.54 -7.16
C GLU A 14 16.73 -1.29 -7.98
N ALA A 15 16.86 -0.29 -8.84
CA ALA A 15 15.97 -0.04 -9.96
C ALA A 15 16.07 -1.21 -10.94
N GLY A 16 15.34 -2.27 -10.65
CA GLY A 16 14.90 -3.26 -11.63
C GLY A 16 13.41 -3.07 -11.81
N THR A 17 12.99 -2.60 -12.98
CA THR A 17 11.59 -2.52 -13.40
C THR A 17 11.04 -3.93 -13.57
N GLU A 18 10.87 -4.67 -12.47
CA GLU A 18 10.00 -5.82 -12.46
C GLU A 18 8.58 -5.28 -12.53
N SER A 19 7.96 -5.43 -13.69
CA SER A 19 6.55 -5.12 -13.94
C SER A 19 5.69 -6.01 -13.05
N HIS A 20 5.60 -5.65 -11.77
CA HIS A 20 4.88 -6.40 -10.77
C HIS A 20 3.38 -6.26 -11.03
N LEU A 21 2.73 -7.37 -11.34
CA LEU A 21 1.29 -7.40 -11.58
C LEU A 21 0.55 -7.36 -10.24
N TRP A 22 -0.40 -6.43 -10.13
CA TRP A 22 -1.22 -6.28 -8.94
C TRP A 22 -2.19 -7.44 -8.78
N GLY A 23 -2.06 -8.16 -7.67
CA GLY A 23 -3.01 -9.19 -7.24
C GLY A 23 -4.08 -8.65 -6.28
N ALA A 24 -5.24 -9.31 -6.23
CA ALA A 24 -6.35 -8.89 -5.37
C ALA A 24 -5.97 -8.87 -3.87
N ALA A 25 -5.12 -9.81 -3.44
CA ALA A 25 -4.63 -9.87 -2.05
C ALA A 25 -3.76 -8.66 -1.70
N GLU A 26 -2.93 -8.20 -2.64
CA GLU A 26 -2.05 -7.06 -2.44
C GLU A 26 -2.81 -5.74 -2.49
N VAL A 27 -3.75 -5.58 -3.44
CA VAL A 27 -4.65 -4.43 -3.45
C VAL A 27 -5.42 -4.35 -2.13
N ARG A 28 -5.94 -5.48 -1.65
CA ARG A 28 -6.59 -5.57 -0.33
C ARG A 28 -5.65 -5.16 0.80
N ALA A 29 -4.40 -5.64 0.80
CA ALA A 29 -3.41 -5.28 1.80
C ALA A 29 -3.11 -3.78 1.77
N ARG A 30 -2.99 -3.17 0.59
CA ARG A 30 -2.72 -1.75 0.42
C ARG A 30 -3.88 -0.87 0.86
N LEU A 31 -5.12 -1.27 0.55
CA LEU A 31 -6.32 -0.59 1.08
C LEU A 31 -6.40 -0.71 2.61
N LYS A 32 -6.02 -1.86 3.18
CA LYS A 32 -5.98 -2.06 4.63
C LYS A 32 -4.90 -1.21 5.31
N GLU A 33 -3.71 -1.09 4.70
CA GLU A 33 -2.66 -0.16 5.12
C GLU A 33 -3.19 1.28 5.11
N ALA A 34 -3.81 1.70 3.99
CA ALA A 34 -4.38 3.03 3.86
C ALA A 34 -5.41 3.34 4.94
N ALA A 35 -6.36 2.42 5.18
CA ALA A 35 -7.35 2.57 6.23
C ALA A 35 -6.71 2.63 7.64
N ALA A 36 -5.62 1.90 7.90
CA ALA A 36 -4.89 1.98 9.16
C ALA A 36 -4.18 3.33 9.34
N VAL A 37 -3.54 3.85 8.29
CA VAL A 37 -2.91 5.18 8.28
C VAL A 37 -3.94 6.27 8.56
N LEU A 38 -5.07 6.27 7.85
CA LEU A 38 -6.13 7.26 8.06
C LEU A 38 -6.74 7.19 9.47
N ARG A 39 -6.92 5.98 10.03
CA ARG A 39 -7.35 5.81 11.44
C ARG A 39 -6.34 6.37 12.43
N ALA A 40 -5.04 6.22 12.17
CA ALA A 40 -3.98 6.76 13.03
C ALA A 40 -3.94 8.30 12.98
N LEU A 41 -4.20 8.88 11.81
CA LEU A 41 -4.29 10.34 11.62
C LEU A 41 -5.51 10.93 12.33
N ALA A 42 -6.68 10.29 12.23
CA ALA A 42 -7.94 10.79 12.83
C ALA A 42 -7.92 10.93 14.38
N LEU A 43 -6.88 10.43 15.05
CA LEU A 43 -6.75 10.43 16.52
C LEU A 43 -5.71 11.45 17.03
N GLY A 44 -5.46 12.53 16.28
CA GLY A 44 -4.62 13.68 16.62
C GLY A 44 -5.00 14.49 17.87
N LEU A 45 -4.11 14.58 18.87
CA LEU A 45 -4.14 15.68 19.86
C LEU A 45 -3.95 17.06 19.22
N ARG A 46 -3.32 17.11 18.04
CA ARG A 46 -3.04 18.34 17.26
C ARG A 46 -4.24 18.82 16.41
N ASP A 47 -5.20 17.95 16.15
CA ASP A 47 -6.40 18.26 15.35
C ASP A 47 -7.61 18.63 16.22
N ARG A 48 -7.49 18.44 17.54
CA ARG A 48 -8.42 19.05 18.49
C ARG A 48 -8.02 20.52 18.66
N PRO A 49 -8.98 21.47 18.64
CA PRO A 49 -8.69 22.84 19.04
C PRO A 49 -7.96 22.85 20.38
N ALA A 50 -6.86 23.60 20.47
CA ALA A 50 -6.16 23.83 21.73
C ALA A 50 -7.15 24.47 22.72
N GLY A 51 -7.79 23.66 23.57
CA GLY A 51 -8.88 24.11 24.43
C GLY A 51 -9.99 23.10 24.67
N LEU A 52 -10.13 22.05 23.86
CA LEU A 52 -10.98 20.91 24.18
C LEU A 52 -10.26 19.96 25.14
N MET A 53 -10.09 20.43 26.37
CA MET A 53 -9.67 19.63 27.52
C MET A 53 -10.85 19.56 28.49
N ALA A 54 -11.10 18.39 29.07
CA ALA A 54 -12.05 18.32 30.17
C ALA A 54 -11.46 19.16 31.32
N HIS A 55 -12.11 20.26 31.68
CA HIS A 55 -11.75 21.09 32.85
C HIS A 55 -12.25 20.49 34.16
N TRP A 56 -12.86 19.30 34.11
CA TRP A 56 -13.27 18.61 35.32
C TRP A 56 -12.02 18.13 36.07
N PRO A 57 -11.96 18.32 37.39
CA PRO A 57 -10.94 17.68 38.20
C PRO A 57 -10.97 16.17 37.94
N ASP A 58 -9.80 15.54 37.87
CA ASP A 58 -9.74 14.08 37.85
C ASP A 58 -10.55 13.56 39.05
N VAL A 59 -11.58 12.76 38.77
CA VAL A 59 -12.42 12.20 39.82
C VAL A 59 -11.53 11.23 40.59
N VAL A 60 -11.06 11.65 41.76
CA VAL A 60 -10.27 10.82 42.66
C VAL A 60 -11.15 9.66 43.14
N ARG A 61 -11.02 8.53 42.44
CA ARG A 61 -11.54 7.25 42.87
C ARG A 61 -10.45 6.56 43.69
N GLN A 62 -10.89 5.76 44.65
CA GLN A 62 -10.19 5.34 45.86
C GLN A 62 -8.76 4.80 45.65
N GLY A 63 -7.94 4.79 46.71
CA GLY A 63 -6.48 4.57 46.67
C GLY A 63 -5.93 3.29 46.02
N PHE A 64 -6.78 2.33 45.61
CA PHE A 64 -6.35 1.19 44.79
C PHE A 64 -6.23 1.51 43.29
N GLU A 65 -6.88 2.57 42.79
CA GLU A 65 -6.75 3.04 41.41
C GLU A 65 -5.46 3.85 41.19
N ALA A 66 -4.87 4.40 42.26
CA ALA A 66 -3.63 5.19 42.23
C ALA A 66 -2.37 4.37 41.83
N TYR A 67 -2.45 3.03 41.83
CA TYR A 67 -1.34 2.14 41.49
C TYR A 67 -1.14 1.91 39.97
N GLY A 68 -1.87 2.61 39.10
CA GLY A 68 -1.58 2.59 37.65
C GLY A 68 -1.89 1.26 36.97
N TYR A 69 -2.84 0.48 37.50
CA TYR A 69 -3.28 -0.79 36.92
C TYR A 69 -4.17 -0.64 35.67
N ASP A 70 -4.48 0.58 35.25
CA ASP A 70 -5.14 0.80 33.97
C ASP A 70 -4.20 0.45 32.83
N SER A 71 -4.63 -0.49 31.98
CA SER A 71 -3.93 -0.79 30.73
C SER A 71 -3.76 0.50 29.95
N VAL A 72 -2.54 1.02 29.87
CA VAL A 72 -2.22 2.23 29.10
C VAL A 72 -2.78 2.05 27.69
N ARG A 73 -3.78 2.86 27.33
CA ARG A 73 -4.28 2.89 25.96
C ARG A 73 -3.20 3.49 25.06
N LEU A 74 -2.30 2.63 24.59
CA LEU A 74 -1.23 3.02 23.69
C LEU A 74 -1.84 3.60 22.43
N ARG A 75 -1.53 4.87 22.18
CA ARG A 75 -1.90 5.54 20.95
C ARG A 75 -1.14 4.89 19.79
N PRO A 76 -1.79 4.61 18.64
CA PRO A 76 -1.08 4.17 17.45
C PRO A 76 0.03 5.17 17.11
N PRO A 77 1.23 4.71 16.71
CA PRO A 77 2.31 5.60 16.34
C PRO A 77 1.90 6.47 15.14
N THR A 78 2.38 7.71 15.11
CA THR A 78 2.16 8.62 13.97
C THR A 78 2.72 7.97 12.70
N PRO A 79 1.92 7.87 11.61
CA PRO A 79 2.40 7.26 10.37
C PRO A 79 3.49 8.14 9.73
N SER A 80 4.40 7.50 8.99
CA SER A 80 5.42 8.24 8.24
C SER A 80 4.82 8.99 7.04
N PRO A 81 5.43 10.11 6.58
CA PRO A 81 4.94 10.85 5.41
C PRO A 81 4.79 9.96 4.16
N ALA A 82 5.72 9.05 3.94
CA ALA A 82 5.64 8.10 2.84
C ALA A 82 4.44 7.14 2.97
N ALA A 83 4.05 6.75 4.18
CA ALA A 83 2.85 5.94 4.40
C ALA A 83 1.57 6.73 4.10
N VAL A 84 1.55 8.03 4.41
CA VAL A 84 0.44 8.93 4.05
C VAL A 84 0.30 9.04 2.53
N SER A 85 1.38 9.33 1.81
CA SER A 85 1.33 9.43 0.34
C SER A 85 0.86 8.13 -0.33
N ARG A 86 1.29 6.96 0.17
CA ARG A 86 0.80 5.66 -0.32
C ARG A 86 -0.67 5.44 0.01
N ALA A 87 -1.13 5.87 1.19
CA ALA A 87 -2.53 5.77 1.58
C ALA A 87 -3.41 6.65 0.68
N ASP A 88 -3.00 7.89 0.41
CA ASP A 88 -3.72 8.81 -0.47
C ASP A 88 -3.87 8.21 -1.88
N ALA A 89 -2.78 7.68 -2.44
CA ALA A 89 -2.81 7.00 -3.73
C ALA A 89 -3.79 5.80 -3.74
N ALA A 90 -3.79 4.98 -2.68
CA ALA A 90 -4.65 3.81 -2.58
C ALA A 90 -6.14 4.18 -2.42
N VAL A 91 -6.45 5.26 -1.70
CA VAL A 91 -7.82 5.75 -1.54
C VAL A 91 -8.39 6.22 -2.88
N LEU A 92 -7.58 6.83 -3.74
CA LEU A 92 -8.02 7.25 -5.08
C LEU A 92 -8.47 6.08 -5.97
N TRP A 93 -7.98 4.86 -5.74
CA TRP A 93 -8.42 3.67 -6.49
C TRP A 93 -9.91 3.36 -6.28
N LEU A 94 -10.45 3.70 -5.11
CA LEU A 94 -11.86 3.52 -4.79
C LEU A 94 -12.77 4.36 -5.70
N LEU A 95 -12.28 5.49 -6.23
CA LEU A 95 -13.05 6.34 -7.13
C LEU A 95 -13.34 5.68 -8.48
N TRP A 96 -12.62 4.62 -8.84
CA TRP A 96 -12.88 3.85 -10.06
C TRP A 96 -14.06 2.89 -9.96
N LEU A 97 -14.58 2.68 -8.74
CA LEU A 97 -15.67 1.76 -8.46
C LEU A 97 -17.02 2.48 -8.38
N GLU A 98 -18.10 1.80 -8.73
CA GLU A 98 -19.48 2.21 -8.42
C GLU A 98 -19.71 2.35 -6.90
N ASP A 99 -20.72 3.11 -6.47
CA ASP A 99 -20.92 3.46 -5.04
C ASP A 99 -21.03 2.22 -4.12
N ALA A 100 -21.90 1.26 -4.47
CA ALA A 100 -22.12 0.07 -3.66
C ALA A 100 -20.84 -0.79 -3.46
N PRO A 101 -20.11 -1.23 -4.51
CA PRO A 101 -18.87 -1.99 -4.33
C PRO A 101 -17.77 -1.16 -3.67
N ARG A 102 -17.72 0.16 -3.92
CA ARG A 102 -16.78 1.07 -3.26
C ARG A 102 -16.93 1.06 -1.75
N ARG A 103 -18.17 1.21 -1.27
CA ARG A 103 -18.50 1.22 0.17
C ARG A 103 -18.14 -0.11 0.82
N ILE A 104 -18.43 -1.23 0.17
CA ILE A 104 -18.11 -2.57 0.71
C ILE A 104 -16.59 -2.78 0.77
N ALA A 105 -15.86 -2.50 -0.30
CA ALA A 105 -14.41 -2.64 -0.33
C ALA A 105 -13.73 -1.78 0.76
N TRP A 106 -14.18 -0.53 0.92
CA TRP A 106 -13.67 0.36 1.97
C TRP A 106 -14.03 -0.09 3.38
N ALA A 107 -15.27 -0.53 3.61
CA ALA A 107 -15.70 -1.07 4.90
C ALA A 107 -14.85 -2.28 5.32
N ARG A 108 -14.51 -3.15 4.37
CA ARG A 108 -13.65 -4.30 4.59
C ARG A 108 -12.21 -3.93 4.88
N ALA A 109 -11.63 -2.99 4.13
CA ALA A 109 -10.32 -2.42 4.42
C ALA A 109 -10.28 -1.72 5.80
N SER A 110 -11.39 -1.11 6.19
CA SER A 110 -11.56 -0.44 7.48
C SER A 110 -11.69 -1.40 8.67
N GLY A 111 -11.82 -2.70 8.43
CA GLY A 111 -11.91 -3.72 9.47
C GLY A 111 -13.32 -3.99 9.98
N ILE A 112 -14.36 -3.53 9.27
CA ILE A 112 -15.77 -3.82 9.65
C ILE A 112 -16.05 -5.31 9.41
N PRO A 113 -16.45 -6.10 10.42
CA PRO A 113 -16.68 -7.53 10.26
C PRO A 113 -17.88 -7.81 9.35
N TRP A 114 -17.89 -8.98 8.70
CA TRP A 114 -18.96 -9.36 7.76
C TRP A 114 -20.35 -9.26 8.36
N ARG A 115 -20.55 -9.76 9.58
CA ARG A 115 -21.83 -9.71 10.28
C ARG A 115 -22.36 -8.28 10.41
N ARG A 116 -21.50 -7.34 10.80
CA ARG A 116 -21.88 -5.92 10.91
C ARG A 116 -22.17 -5.30 9.55
N LEU A 117 -21.49 -5.76 8.49
CA LEU A 117 -21.75 -5.33 7.13
C LEU A 117 -23.09 -5.84 6.61
N GLU A 118 -23.46 -7.08 6.93
CA GLU A 118 -24.80 -7.63 6.65
C GLU A 118 -25.89 -6.78 7.31
N ASP A 119 -25.71 -6.40 8.58
CA ASP A 119 -26.67 -5.56 9.31
C ASP A 119 -26.82 -4.16 8.70
N LEU A 120 -25.73 -3.59 8.18
CA LEU A 120 -25.73 -2.24 7.59
C LEU A 120 -26.25 -2.18 6.16
N ASP A 121 -26.06 -3.25 5.39
CA ASP A 121 -26.33 -3.30 3.96
C ASP A 121 -27.60 -4.10 3.60
N GLY A 122 -27.98 -5.07 4.44
CA GLY A 122 -29.17 -5.91 4.29
C GLY A 122 -29.01 -7.12 3.38
N ARG A 123 -27.87 -7.28 2.69
CA ARG A 123 -27.53 -8.47 1.88
C ARG A 123 -26.72 -9.50 2.68
N SER A 124 -26.80 -10.76 2.28
CA SER A 124 -25.99 -11.86 2.84
C SER A 124 -24.48 -11.69 2.62
N HIS A 125 -23.64 -12.17 3.55
CA HIS A 125 -22.18 -12.04 3.46
C HIS A 125 -21.59 -12.74 2.24
N THR A 126 -22.22 -13.80 1.73
CA THR A 126 -21.78 -14.49 0.50
C THR A 126 -21.87 -13.54 -0.69
N THR A 127 -22.97 -12.78 -0.77
CA THR A 127 -23.17 -11.73 -1.79
C THR A 127 -22.16 -10.60 -1.59
N LEU A 128 -21.97 -10.13 -0.36
CA LEU A 128 -21.02 -9.06 -0.05
C LEU A 128 -19.56 -9.44 -0.35
N ARG A 129 -19.17 -10.70 -0.10
CA ARG A 129 -17.85 -11.23 -0.47
C ARG A 129 -17.63 -11.26 -1.97
N ARG A 130 -18.66 -11.65 -2.73
CA ARG A 130 -18.59 -11.62 -4.20
C ARG A 130 -18.41 -10.18 -4.69
N VAL A 131 -19.20 -9.24 -4.16
CA VAL A 131 -19.08 -7.82 -4.51
C VAL A 131 -17.71 -7.24 -4.14
N GLU A 132 -17.16 -7.56 -2.96
CA GLU A 132 -15.79 -7.18 -2.60
C GLU A 132 -14.76 -7.76 -3.58
N GLY A 133 -14.90 -9.05 -3.94
CA GLY A 133 -14.01 -9.72 -4.89
C GLY A 133 -14.03 -9.07 -6.27
N GLU A 134 -15.22 -8.78 -6.80
CA GLU A 134 -15.41 -8.09 -8.09
C GLU A 134 -14.81 -6.67 -8.06
N ALA A 135 -14.99 -5.95 -6.96
CA ALA A 135 -14.43 -4.61 -6.76
C ALA A 135 -12.88 -4.64 -6.78
N LEU A 136 -12.28 -5.56 -6.03
CA LEU A 136 -10.82 -5.72 -6.00
C LEU A 136 -10.29 -6.14 -7.38
N ALA A 137 -10.98 -7.04 -8.08
CA ALA A 137 -10.61 -7.45 -9.43
C ALA A 137 -10.68 -6.28 -10.43
N ALA A 138 -11.66 -5.39 -10.31
CA ALA A 138 -11.76 -4.20 -11.14
C ALA A 138 -10.58 -3.23 -10.92
N ILE A 139 -10.20 -3.01 -9.65
CA ILE A 139 -9.01 -2.20 -9.31
C ILE A 139 -7.74 -2.84 -9.89
N CYS A 140 -7.55 -4.15 -9.70
CA CYS A 140 -6.41 -4.89 -10.25
C CYS A 140 -6.29 -4.73 -11.77
N ARG A 141 -7.40 -4.91 -12.51
CA ARG A 141 -7.41 -4.74 -13.97
C ARG A 141 -6.93 -3.34 -14.37
N ARG A 142 -7.39 -2.30 -13.66
CA ARG A 142 -7.03 -0.92 -13.97
C ARG A 142 -5.58 -0.59 -13.65
N LEU A 143 -5.07 -1.06 -12.50
CA LEU A 143 -3.66 -0.90 -12.14
C LEU A 143 -2.75 -1.61 -13.17
N ASN A 144 -3.09 -2.85 -13.53
CA ASN A 144 -2.31 -3.60 -14.50
C ASN A 144 -2.37 -2.99 -15.90
N ALA A 145 -3.51 -2.40 -16.28
CA ALA A 145 -3.64 -1.65 -17.54
C ALA A 145 -2.76 -0.38 -17.56
N SER A 146 -2.60 0.31 -16.42
CA SER A 146 -1.69 1.46 -16.33
C SER A 146 -0.21 1.08 -16.39
N LEU A 147 0.14 -0.15 -15.98
CA LEU A 147 1.52 -0.67 -16.05
C LEU A 147 1.88 -1.22 -17.43
N ALA A 148 0.90 -1.68 -18.22
CA ALA A 148 1.12 -2.22 -19.56
C ALA A 148 1.89 -1.28 -20.52
N PRO A 149 1.58 0.03 -20.62
CA PRO A 149 2.35 0.93 -21.50
C PRO A 149 3.79 1.12 -21.02
N GLU A 150 4.02 1.21 -19.71
CA GLU A 150 5.36 1.36 -19.14
C GLU A 150 6.19 0.09 -19.33
N ALA A 151 5.59 -1.08 -19.11
CA ALA A 151 6.21 -2.37 -19.35
C ALA A 151 6.56 -2.56 -20.85
N ALA A 152 5.69 -2.12 -21.76
CA ALA A 152 5.95 -2.17 -23.19
C ALA A 152 7.11 -1.25 -23.61
N ILE A 153 7.18 -0.05 -23.06
CA ILE A 153 8.30 0.89 -23.29
C ILE A 153 9.61 0.33 -22.71
N ALA A 154 9.58 -0.20 -21.49
CA ALA A 154 10.74 -0.83 -20.85
C ALA A 154 11.23 -2.06 -21.63
N ALA A 155 10.31 -2.89 -22.13
CA ALA A 155 10.64 -4.04 -22.97
C ALA A 155 11.25 -3.61 -24.32
N ALA A 156 10.70 -2.58 -24.97
CA ALA A 156 11.26 -2.04 -26.22
C ALA A 156 12.66 -1.44 -26.01
N PHE A 157 12.88 -0.74 -24.90
CA PHE A 157 14.20 -0.22 -24.53
C PHE A 157 15.20 -1.37 -24.25
N ALA A 158 14.80 -2.40 -23.53
CA ALA A 158 15.63 -3.58 -23.26
C ALA A 158 16.02 -4.32 -24.55
N GLN A 159 15.07 -4.49 -25.49
CA GLN A 159 15.32 -5.07 -26.82
C GLN A 159 16.30 -4.21 -27.64
N GLY A 160 16.17 -2.88 -27.60
CA GLY A 160 17.10 -1.97 -28.29
C GLY A 160 18.52 -1.98 -27.69
N VAL A 161 18.65 -2.10 -26.37
CA VAL A 161 19.95 -2.26 -25.69
C VAL A 161 20.59 -3.60 -26.07
N GLN A 162 19.81 -4.68 -26.15
CA GLN A 162 20.30 -6.00 -26.56
C GLN A 162 20.76 -6.01 -28.02
N ALA A 163 19.96 -5.44 -28.95
CA ALA A 163 20.33 -5.31 -30.35
C ALA A 163 21.60 -4.45 -30.56
N ARG A 164 21.83 -3.43 -29.72
CA ARG A 164 23.08 -2.64 -29.72
C ARG A 164 24.28 -3.41 -29.16
N ARG A 165 24.07 -4.35 -28.23
CA ARG A 165 25.13 -5.22 -27.68
C ARG A 165 25.55 -6.32 -28.67
N GLU A 166 24.62 -6.79 -29.50
CA GLU A 166 24.81 -7.88 -30.47
C GLU A 166 25.23 -7.38 -31.87
N SER A 167 25.30 -6.06 -32.10
CA SER A 167 25.75 -5.51 -33.37
C SER A 167 27.22 -5.90 -33.64
N PRO A 168 27.52 -6.56 -34.79
CA PRO A 168 28.83 -7.16 -35.07
C PRO A 168 29.95 -6.12 -35.27
N ASP A 169 29.61 -4.84 -35.43
CA ASP A 169 30.55 -3.76 -35.71
C ASP A 169 31.07 -3.09 -34.41
N ARG A 170 31.15 -3.85 -33.31
CA ARG A 170 31.78 -3.40 -32.08
C ARG A 170 33.29 -3.32 -32.31
N VAL A 171 33.72 -2.27 -33.01
CA VAL A 171 35.11 -1.83 -33.10
C VAL A 171 35.60 -1.71 -31.66
N THR A 172 36.33 -2.73 -31.22
CA THR A 172 36.94 -2.73 -29.91
C THR A 172 37.90 -1.56 -29.88
N THR A 173 37.76 -0.67 -28.89
CA THR A 173 38.63 0.50 -28.70
C THR A 173 40.12 0.15 -28.68
N LYS A 174 40.44 -1.13 -28.42
CA LYS A 174 41.79 -1.70 -28.50
C LYS A 174 42.40 -1.63 -29.91
N ASP A 175 41.60 -1.70 -30.97
CA ASP A 175 42.07 -1.71 -32.36
C ASP A 175 42.41 -0.30 -32.91
N ARG A 176 42.01 0.76 -32.19
CA ARG A 176 42.42 2.14 -32.51
C ARG A 176 43.78 2.54 -31.92
N LEU A 177 44.28 1.82 -30.90
CA LEU A 177 45.53 2.17 -30.22
C LEU A 177 46.78 1.55 -30.86
N THR A 178 46.63 0.60 -31.80
CA THR A 178 47.74 0.01 -32.56
C THR A 178 48.13 0.79 -33.82
N LYS A 179 47.34 1.80 -34.24
CA LYS A 179 47.62 2.60 -35.45
C LYS A 179 48.39 3.91 -35.21
N PHE A 180 48.72 4.26 -33.97
CA PHE A 180 49.41 5.52 -33.63
C PHE A 180 50.83 5.33 -33.05
N ARG A 181 51.53 4.26 -33.43
CA ARG A 181 52.96 4.10 -33.10
C ARG A 181 53.78 3.99 -34.38
N LYS A 182 54.12 5.14 -34.96
CA LYS A 182 55.26 5.36 -35.86
C LYS A 182 55.88 6.69 -35.48
#